data_AF-V7BRF1-F1
#
_entry.id   AF-V7BRF1-F1
#
_cell.length_a   1.000
_cell.length_b   1.000
_cell.length_c   1.000
_cell.angle_alpha   90.00
_cell.angle_beta   90.00
_cell.angle_gamma   90.00
#
_symmetry.space_group_name_H-M   'P 1'
#
loop_
_entity.id
_entity.type
_entity.pdbx_description
1 polymer ?
#
loop_
_entity_poly.entity_id
_entity_poly.type
_entity_poly.pdbx_seq_one_letter_code
_entity_poly.pdbx_strand_id
1 'polypeptide(L)'
;MGSKSAAFLLSLNLLLFSAISCHSSEPPAAKCPPLHVCASLLLPPVKSDPQCCPLLGGLVELEAVVCLCTFLKIDLGIIQINLDLFLNLILNACGRKDKTYTCPSH
;
A
#
# COMPACT_ATOMS: atom_id res chain seq x y z
N MET A 1 26.78 18.85 -39.57
CA MET A 1 26.96 17.38 -39.47
C MET A 1 26.69 16.95 -38.04
N GLY A 2 25.45 16.56 -37.73
CA GLY A 2 25.12 16.03 -36.41
C GLY A 2 25.67 14.61 -36.26
N SER A 3 26.32 14.32 -35.14
CA SER A 3 26.84 12.98 -34.85
C SER A 3 25.67 12.01 -34.64
N LYS A 4 25.46 11.10 -35.59
CA LYS A 4 24.46 10.01 -35.49
C LYS A 4 24.65 9.15 -34.24
N SER A 5 25.86 9.14 -33.69
CA SER A 5 26.23 8.40 -32.49
C SER A 5 25.66 9.04 -31.20
N ALA A 6 25.55 10.37 -31.16
CA ALA A 6 25.02 11.08 -29.97
C ALA A 6 23.52 10.83 -29.75
N ALA A 7 22.73 10.75 -30.83
CA ALA A 7 21.31 10.43 -30.75
C ALA A 7 21.06 9.00 -30.26
N PHE A 8 21.93 8.07 -30.62
CA PHE A 8 21.84 6.68 -30.19
C PHE A 8 22.11 6.53 -28.69
N LEU A 9 23.12 7.24 -28.17
CA LEU A 9 23.45 7.25 -26.75
C LEU A 9 22.34 7.88 -25.90
N LEU A 10 21.70 8.96 -26.37
CA LEU A 10 20.57 9.58 -25.67
C LEU A 10 19.35 8.64 -25.60
N SER A 11 19.03 7.96 -26.71
CA SER A 11 17.95 6.97 -26.75
C SER A 11 18.21 5.78 -25.82
N LEU A 12 19.44 5.27 -25.79
CA LEU A 12 19.83 4.14 -24.94
C LEU A 12 19.77 4.50 -23.45
N ASN A 13 20.19 5.71 -23.07
CA ASN A 13 20.04 6.19 -21.69
C ASN A 13 18.56 6.33 -21.29
N LEU A 14 17.70 6.89 -22.15
CA LEU A 14 16.25 6.99 -21.90
C LEU A 14 15.60 5.61 -21.74
N LEU A 15 15.99 4.63 -22.55
CA LEU A 15 15.52 3.24 -22.43
C LEU A 15 16.00 2.60 -21.13
N LEU A 16 17.26 2.83 -20.72
CA LEU A 16 17.80 2.36 -19.45
C LEU A 16 17.07 2.94 -18.23
N PHE A 17 16.64 4.22 -18.29
CA PHE A 17 15.82 4.82 -17.23
C PHE A 17 14.41 4.22 -17.15
N SER A 18 13.82 3.82 -18.29
CA SER A 18 12.51 3.15 -18.32
C SER A 18 12.54 1.68 -17.89
N ALA A 19 13.71 1.03 -17.98
CA ALA A 19 13.90 -0.39 -17.65
C ALA A 19 13.99 -0.69 -16.14
N ILE A 20 13.84 0.31 -15.27
CA ILE A 20 13.82 0.14 -13.80
C ILE A 20 12.47 -0.34 -13.28
N SER A 21 11.44 -0.51 -14.12
CA SER A 21 10.12 -0.95 -13.65
C SER A 21 9.60 -2.15 -14.43
N CYS A 22 10.08 -3.35 -14.08
CA CYS A 22 9.31 -4.57 -14.29
C CYS A 22 9.81 -5.70 -13.37
N HIS A 23 9.28 -5.72 -12.16
CA HIS A 23 9.07 -6.94 -11.39
C HIS A 23 7.61 -6.95 -10.96
N SER A 24 6.82 -7.78 -11.64
CA SER A 24 5.51 -8.24 -11.19
C SER A 24 5.64 -8.94 -9.84
N SER A 25 4.71 -8.64 -8.92
CA SER A 25 4.44 -9.26 -7.61
C SER A 25 5.16 -8.77 -6.35
N GLU A 26 5.46 -7.47 -6.23
CA GLU A 26 5.42 -6.78 -4.92
C GLU A 26 5.39 -5.25 -5.18
N PRO A 27 4.50 -4.47 -4.52
CA PRO A 27 4.61 -3.01 -4.52
C PRO A 27 6.03 -2.62 -4.10
N PRO A 28 6.65 -1.56 -4.65
CA PRO A 28 8.04 -1.21 -4.40
C PRO A 28 8.24 -1.04 -2.90
N ALA A 29 8.74 -2.09 -2.21
CA ALA A 29 8.55 -2.33 -0.78
C ALA A 29 8.24 -1.03 -0.04
N ALA A 30 6.96 -0.64 -0.05
CA ALA A 30 6.48 0.41 0.83
C ALA A 30 6.91 -0.14 2.16
N LYS A 31 7.81 0.56 2.87
CA LYS A 31 8.27 0.08 4.17
C LYS A 31 7.08 0.23 5.09
N CYS A 32 6.18 -0.75 5.02
CA CYS A 32 4.99 -0.78 5.81
C CYS A 32 5.47 -0.99 7.25
N PRO A 33 5.08 -0.11 8.18
CA PRO A 33 5.34 -0.35 9.58
C PRO A 33 4.61 -1.64 10.02
N PRO A 34 5.01 -2.24 11.14
CA PRO A 34 4.30 -3.39 11.67
C PRO A 34 2.86 -3.00 12.06
N LEU A 35 1.88 -3.42 11.24
CA LEU A 35 0.46 -3.07 11.42
C LEU A 35 -0.30 -4.03 12.36
N HIS A 36 0.38 -4.96 13.02
CA HIS A 36 -0.28 -5.90 13.95
C HIS A 36 -1.03 -5.18 15.09
N VAL A 37 -0.57 -3.98 15.49
CA VAL A 37 -1.23 -3.15 16.51
C VAL A 37 -2.62 -2.67 16.06
N CYS A 38 -2.90 -2.68 14.76
CA CYS A 38 -4.22 -2.35 14.23
C CYS A 38 -5.19 -3.56 14.25
N ALA A 39 -4.74 -4.78 14.58
CA ALA A 39 -5.58 -5.97 14.60
C ALA A 39 -6.72 -5.89 15.64
N SER A 40 -6.54 -5.12 16.71
CA SER A 40 -7.57 -4.92 17.75
C SER A 40 -8.83 -4.19 17.25
N LEU A 41 -8.77 -3.61 16.06
CA LEU A 41 -9.94 -3.04 15.39
C LEU A 41 -10.76 -4.09 14.61
N LEU A 42 -10.18 -5.28 14.38
CA LEU A 42 -10.81 -6.37 13.61
C LEU A 42 -11.66 -7.31 14.49
N LEU A 43 -11.39 -7.36 15.80
CA LEU A 43 -12.11 -8.24 16.73
C LEU A 43 -12.91 -7.41 17.76
N PRO A 44 -14.12 -7.86 18.12
CA PRO A 44 -14.86 -7.28 19.24
C PRO A 44 -14.25 -7.69 20.59
N PRO A 45 -14.26 -6.81 21.61
CA PRO A 45 -14.68 -5.41 21.54
C PRO A 45 -13.66 -4.57 20.75
N VAL A 46 -14.14 -3.77 19.81
CA VAL A 46 -13.29 -2.89 18.98
C VAL A 46 -12.56 -1.93 19.91
N LYS A 47 -11.25 -2.10 20.03
CA LYS A 47 -10.37 -1.21 20.80
C LYS A 47 -9.30 -0.70 19.87
N SER A 48 -9.21 0.62 19.74
CA SER A 48 -8.12 1.25 19.02
C SER A 48 -6.87 1.19 19.88
N ASP A 49 -5.83 0.51 19.41
CA ASP A 49 -4.50 0.61 20.00
C ASP A 49 -3.98 2.04 19.75
N PRO A 50 -3.51 2.76 20.78
CA PRO A 50 -3.02 4.13 20.63
C PRO A 50 -1.83 4.24 19.67
N GLN A 51 -1.14 3.15 19.34
CA GLN A 51 -0.03 3.10 18.39
C GLN A 51 -0.51 2.97 16.92
N CYS A 52 -1.71 2.43 16.66
CA CYS A 52 -2.16 2.15 15.28
C CYS A 52 -2.29 3.43 14.44
N CYS A 53 -3.02 4.44 14.93
CA CYS A 53 -3.27 5.65 14.15
C CYS A 53 -2.03 6.54 13.95
N PRO A 54 -1.12 6.70 14.92
CA PRO A 54 0.16 7.37 14.69
C PRO A 54 1.01 6.70 13.59
N LEU A 55 1.05 5.35 13.53
CA LEU A 55 1.75 4.64 12.46
C LEU A 55 1.14 4.97 11.10
N LEU A 56 -0.19 4.91 10.98
CA LEU A 56 -0.88 5.27 9.73
C LEU A 56 -0.76 6.76 9.38
N GLY A 57 -0.69 7.65 10.38
CA GLY A 57 -0.51 9.08 10.21
C GLY A 57 0.86 9.47 9.64
N GLY A 58 1.88 8.62 9.84
CA GLY A 58 3.20 8.78 9.22
C GLY A 58 3.25 8.36 7.75
N LEU A 59 2.21 7.69 7.24
CA LEU A 59 2.14 7.20 5.86
C LEU A 59 1.29 8.14 5.00
N VAL A 60 1.70 8.29 3.74
CA VAL A 60 0.87 8.93 2.70
C VAL A 60 -0.40 8.10 2.50
N GLU A 61 -1.50 8.74 2.07
CA GLU A 61 -2.81 8.09 1.88
C GLU A 61 -2.73 6.79 1.08
N LEU A 62 -2.07 6.81 -0.09
CA LEU A 62 -1.89 5.63 -0.93
C LEU A 62 -1.04 4.54 -0.24
N GLU A 63 0.03 4.93 0.45
CA GLU A 63 0.91 4.00 1.13
C GLU A 63 0.19 3.29 2.29
N ALA A 64 -0.58 4.03 3.08
CA ALA A 64 -1.38 3.48 4.16
C ALA A 64 -2.42 2.47 3.64
N VAL A 65 -3.06 2.78 2.50
CA VAL A 65 -4.03 1.88 1.86
C VAL A 65 -3.35 0.60 1.39
N VAL A 66 -2.24 0.70 0.65
CA VAL A 66 -1.50 -0.49 0.18
C VAL A 66 -1.01 -1.32 1.37
N CYS A 67 -0.42 -0.70 2.38
CA CYS A 67 0.08 -1.42 3.56
C CYS A 67 -1.03 -2.12 4.36
N LEU A 68 -2.17 -1.45 4.57
CA LEU A 68 -3.32 -2.08 5.22
C LEU A 68 -3.89 -3.21 4.39
N CYS A 69 -4.02 -3.03 3.07
CA CYS A 69 -4.50 -4.09 2.18
C CYS A 69 -3.58 -5.31 2.19
N THR A 70 -2.27 -5.13 2.20
CA THR A 70 -1.31 -6.25 2.34
C THR A 70 -1.42 -6.92 3.70
N PHE A 71 -1.56 -6.14 4.78
CA PHE A 71 -1.74 -6.69 6.13
C PHE A 71 -3.05 -7.48 6.28
N LEU A 72 -4.13 -6.99 5.66
CA LEU A 72 -5.45 -7.63 5.65
C LEU A 72 -5.52 -8.79 4.66
N LYS A 73 -4.66 -8.81 3.63
CA LYS A 73 -4.46 -9.91 2.67
C LYS A 73 -3.73 -11.07 3.34
N ILE A 74 -4.40 -11.64 4.33
CA ILE A 74 -4.13 -12.97 4.79
C ILE A 74 -5.31 -13.76 4.24
N ASP A 75 -5.06 -14.62 3.26
CA ASP A 75 -5.98 -15.70 2.90
C ASP A 75 -6.07 -16.64 4.12
N LEU A 76 -6.76 -16.19 5.17
CA LEU A 76 -7.25 -17.04 6.23
C LEU A 76 -8.29 -17.89 5.53
N GLY A 77 -7.88 -19.00 4.91
CA GLY A 77 -8.72 -19.91 4.11
C GLY A 77 -9.93 -20.51 4.84
N ILE A 78 -10.29 -19.97 6.00
CA ILE A 78 -11.40 -20.33 6.88
C ILE A 78 -12.43 -19.18 7.00
N ILE A 79 -12.06 -17.91 6.76
CA ILE A 79 -12.95 -16.74 6.94
C ILE A 79 -12.90 -15.86 5.70
N GLN A 80 -14.05 -15.67 5.03
CA GLN A 80 -14.20 -14.65 4.00
C GLN A 80 -14.16 -13.26 4.65
N ILE A 81 -13.00 -12.61 4.58
CA ILE A 81 -12.79 -11.25 5.08
C ILE A 81 -13.13 -10.28 3.96
N ASN A 82 -14.07 -9.37 4.21
CA ASN A 82 -14.31 -8.24 3.32
C ASN A 82 -13.21 -7.19 3.51
N LEU A 83 -12.15 -7.28 2.70
CA LEU A 83 -10.95 -6.44 2.79
C LEU A 83 -11.29 -4.94 2.82
N ASP A 84 -12.17 -4.49 1.92
CA ASP A 84 -12.55 -3.09 1.81
C ASP A 84 -13.28 -2.61 3.06
N LEU A 85 -14.16 -3.44 3.65
CA LEU A 85 -14.86 -3.10 4.88
C LEU A 85 -13.88 -2.85 6.03
N PHE A 86 -12.92 -3.76 6.23
CA PHE A 86 -11.94 -3.64 7.31
C PHE A 86 -10.94 -2.51 7.06
N LEU A 87 -10.52 -2.31 5.82
CA LEU A 87 -9.72 -1.17 5.40
C LEU A 87 -10.39 0.15 5.79
N ASN A 88 -11.65 0.35 5.38
CA ASN A 88 -12.39 1.56 5.70
C ASN A 88 -12.67 1.69 7.19
N LEU A 89 -12.94 0.59 7.91
CA LEU A 89 -13.17 0.63 9.36
C LEU A 89 -11.93 1.13 10.12
N ILE A 90 -10.74 0.62 9.77
CA ILE A 90 -9.48 1.07 10.38
C ILE A 90 -9.19 2.54 10.06
N LEU A 91 -9.33 2.93 8.79
CA LEU A 91 -9.08 4.31 8.37
C LEU A 91 -10.08 5.29 9.01
N ASN A 92 -11.35 4.90 9.13
CA ASN A 92 -12.40 5.68 9.79
C ASN A 92 -12.13 5.83 11.29
N ALA A 93 -11.65 4.78 11.96
CA ALA A 93 -11.25 4.84 13.36
C ALA A 93 -10.09 5.82 13.59
N CYS A 94 -9.20 5.97 12.60
CA CYS A 94 -8.12 6.95 12.60
C CYS A 94 -8.48 8.32 11.99
N GLY A 95 -9.77 8.59 11.76
CA GLY A 95 -10.28 9.90 11.35
C GLY A 95 -10.31 10.15 9.83
N ARG A 96 -9.98 9.18 8.98
CA ARG A 96 -10.01 9.31 7.51
C ARG A 96 -11.37 8.93 6.93
N LYS A 97 -12.41 9.71 7.24
CA LYS A 97 -13.83 9.37 6.97
C LYS A 97 -14.41 9.93 5.67
N ASP A 98 -13.69 10.83 5.00
CA ASP A 98 -14.24 11.60 3.88
C ASP A 98 -14.16 10.85 2.53
N LYS A 99 -13.59 9.64 2.52
CA LYS A 99 -13.31 8.86 1.32
C LYS A 99 -13.59 7.38 1.57
N THR A 100 -13.98 6.69 0.50
CA THR A 100 -14.05 5.23 0.47
C THR A 100 -12.81 4.68 -0.19
N TYR A 101 -12.16 3.72 0.45
CA TYR A 101 -10.97 3.07 -0.04
C TYR A 101 -11.26 1.65 -0.50
N THR A 102 -10.50 1.18 -1.49
CA THR A 102 -10.62 -0.17 -2.05
C THR A 102 -9.24 -0.79 -2.16
N CYS A 103 -9.12 -2.06 -1.78
CA CYS A 103 -7.90 -2.82 -1.95
C CYS A 103 -7.68 -3.19 -3.42
N PRO A 104 -6.47 -2.97 -3.98
CA PRO A 104 -6.14 -3.38 -5.33
C PRO A 104 -6.17 -4.92 -5.44
N SER A 105 -6.76 -5.43 -6.51
CA SER A 105 -7.04 -6.86 -6.73
C SER A 105 -5.86 -7.65 -7.33
N HIS A 106 -4.62 -7.34 -6.93
CA HIS A 106 -3.42 -7.86 -7.61
C HIS A 106 -2.64 -8.89 -6.78
#